data_AF-A0A838G922-F1
#
_entry.id   AF-A0A838G922-F1
#
_cell.length_a   1.000
_cell.length_b   1.000
_cell.length_c   1.000
_cell.angle_alpha   90.00
_cell.angle_beta   90.00
_cell.angle_gamma   90.00
#
_symmetry.space_group_name_H-M   'P 1'
#
loop_
_entity.id
_entity.type
_entity.pdbx_description
1 polymer ?
#
loop_
_entity_poly.entity_id
_entity_poly.type
_entity_poly.pdbx_seq_one_letter_code
_entity_poly.pdbx_strand_id
1 'polypeptide(L)'
;MVVRVGCQVAELSTGIPKDPSLLLILREAEVRHGGEHLGEVGARIVAEVFLGIVREDRFSFLKTEPGWRSVLPTLGGADPSKWGMADLLAYAVPDDGRRVRIPDAQAAAWPG
;
A
#
# COMPACT_ATOMS: atom_id res chain seq x y z
N MET A 1 8.29 3.20 19.99
CA MET A 1 7.71 4.55 20.22
C MET A 1 6.19 4.38 20.19
N VAL A 2 5.59 4.19 21.36
CA VAL A 2 4.16 3.89 21.51
C VAL A 2 3.42 5.22 21.57
N VAL A 3 2.70 5.58 20.51
CA VAL A 3 1.75 6.70 20.57
C VAL A 3 0.55 6.20 21.36
N ARG A 4 0.58 6.38 22.69
CA ARG A 4 -0.65 6.28 23.48
C ARG A 4 -1.57 7.39 22.99
N VAL A 5 -2.65 7.00 22.32
CA VAL A 5 -3.78 7.89 22.03
C VAL A 5 -4.53 8.12 23.35
N GLY A 6 -3.93 8.93 24.23
CA GLY A 6 -4.60 9.51 25.40
C GLY A 6 -5.47 10.70 25.02
N CYS A 7 -5.86 10.84 23.74
CA CYS A 7 -6.72 11.92 23.31
C CYS A 7 -8.13 11.61 23.81
N GLN A 8 -8.51 12.31 24.88
CA GLN A 8 -9.85 12.29 25.42
C GLN A 8 -10.79 12.74 24.29
N VAL A 9 -11.61 11.82 23.76
CA VAL A 9 -12.51 12.01 22.60
C VAL A 9 -13.39 13.28 22.72
N ALA A 10 -13.55 13.81 23.93
CA ALA A 10 -14.24 15.08 24.21
C ALA A 10 -13.54 16.33 23.65
N GLU A 11 -12.20 16.39 23.62
CA GLU A 11 -11.44 17.60 23.20
C GLU A 11 -11.37 17.78 21.68
N LEU A 12 -11.66 16.72 20.91
CA LEU A 12 -11.69 16.77 19.44
C LEU A 12 -13.00 17.37 18.88
N SER A 13 -14.01 17.67 19.72
CA SER A 13 -15.36 18.00 19.26
C SER A 13 -15.55 19.41 18.68
N THR A 14 -14.57 20.33 18.82
CA THR A 14 -14.78 21.76 18.50
C THR A 14 -14.62 22.12 17.02
N GLY A 15 -14.35 21.16 16.12
CA GLY A 15 -14.16 21.47 14.69
C GLY A 15 -14.36 20.32 13.72
N ILE A 16 -14.98 19.22 14.14
CA ILE A 16 -15.06 18.00 13.32
C ILE A 16 -16.37 18.00 12.51
N PRO A 17 -16.30 17.68 11.19
CA PRO A 17 -17.49 17.58 10.36
C PRO A 17 -18.48 16.58 10.95
N LYS A 18 -19.78 16.90 10.80
CA LYS A 18 -20.94 16.22 11.39
C LYS A 18 -20.91 14.68 11.31
N ASP A 19 -20.26 14.12 10.29
CA ASP A 19 -20.20 12.68 10.04
C ASP A 19 -18.74 12.18 9.98
N PRO A 20 -18.04 12.01 11.12
CA PRO A 20 -16.64 11.62 11.11
C PRO A 20 -16.50 10.10 11.05
N SER A 21 -16.98 9.48 9.97
CA SER A 21 -16.89 8.03 9.76
C SER A 21 -15.47 7.49 9.93
N LEU A 22 -14.47 8.25 9.50
CA LEU A 22 -13.06 7.91 9.69
C LEU A 22 -12.65 7.85 11.16
N LEU A 23 -13.16 8.73 12.03
CA LEU A 23 -12.83 8.70 13.45
C LEU A 23 -13.40 7.46 14.13
N LEU A 24 -14.58 6.99 13.70
CA LEU A 24 -15.16 5.76 14.25
C LEU A 24 -14.35 4.53 13.83
N ILE A 25 -13.84 4.50 12.60
CA ILE A 25 -12.95 3.43 12.13
C ILE A 25 -11.62 3.45 12.90
N LEU A 26 -11.05 4.64 13.11
CA LEU A 26 -9.82 4.78 13.91
C LEU A 26 -10.06 4.40 15.38
N ARG A 27 -11.24 4.71 15.92
CA ARG A 27 -11.63 4.31 17.27
C ARG A 27 -11.82 2.79 17.39
N GLU A 28 -12.41 2.16 16.39
CA GLU A 28 -12.53 0.69 16.33
C GLU A 28 -11.14 0.03 16.31
N ALA A 29 -10.23 0.54 15.49
CA ALA A 29 -8.84 0.09 15.41
C ALA A 29 -8.13 0.19 16.78
N GLU A 30 -8.31 1.32 17.48
CA GLU A 30 -7.78 1.53 18.83
C GLU A 30 -8.30 0.47 19.80
N VAL A 31 -9.61 0.23 19.82
CA VAL A 31 -10.26 -0.70 20.77
C VAL A 31 -9.92 -2.16 20.47
N ARG A 32 -9.85 -2.56 19.19
CA ARG A 32 -9.69 -3.98 18.82
C ARG A 32 -8.24 -4.43 18.61
N HIS A 33 -7.37 -3.53 18.18
CA HIS A 33 -5.99 -3.85 17.81
C HIS A 33 -4.96 -2.87 18.41
N GLY A 34 -5.34 -2.10 19.44
CA GLY A 34 -4.46 -1.11 20.05
C GLY A 34 -4.04 0.01 19.08
N GLY A 35 -4.75 0.18 17.97
CA GLY A 35 -4.46 1.18 16.94
C GLY A 35 -3.38 0.77 15.94
N GLU A 36 -2.82 -0.43 16.03
CA GLU A 36 -1.79 -0.89 15.08
C GLU A 36 -2.41 -1.33 13.75
N HIS A 37 -3.59 -1.95 13.79
CA HIS A 37 -4.30 -2.50 12.64
C HIS A 37 -5.74 -1.99 12.60
N LEU A 38 -6.32 -1.85 11.41
CA LEU A 38 -7.74 -1.52 11.26
C LEU A 38 -8.61 -2.63 11.86
N GLY A 39 -9.68 -2.23 12.55
CA GLY A 39 -10.74 -3.14 12.97
C GLY A 39 -11.53 -3.68 11.77
N GLU A 40 -12.44 -4.60 12.05
CA GLU A 40 -13.18 -5.39 11.05
C GLU A 40 -13.94 -4.51 10.06
N VAL A 41 -14.55 -3.40 10.49
CA VAL A 41 -15.26 -2.50 9.56
C VAL A 41 -14.27 -1.79 8.65
N GLY A 42 -13.24 -1.15 9.24
CA GLY A 42 -12.21 -0.44 8.48
C GLY A 42 -11.47 -1.36 7.50
N ALA A 43 -11.04 -2.53 7.96
CA ALA A 43 -10.32 -3.51 7.16
C ALA A 43 -11.19 -4.04 6.01
N ARG A 44 -12.49 -4.27 6.24
CA ARG A 44 -13.40 -4.73 5.19
C ARG A 44 -13.60 -3.69 4.09
N ILE A 45 -13.83 -2.44 4.47
CA ILE A 45 -14.00 -1.33 3.51
C ILE A 45 -12.76 -1.21 2.63
N VAL A 46 -11.58 -1.17 3.26
CA VAL A 46 -10.31 -1.04 2.53
C VAL A 46 -10.07 -2.28 1.62
N ALA A 47 -10.34 -3.49 2.11
CA ALA A 47 -10.20 -4.71 1.32
C ALA A 47 -11.13 -4.72 0.09
N GLU A 48 -12.38 -4.29 0.23
CA GLU A 48 -13.33 -4.20 -0.90
C GLU A 48 -12.91 -3.15 -1.92
N VAL A 49 -12.38 -1.99 -1.49
CA VAL A 49 -11.86 -0.97 -2.39
C VAL A 49 -10.67 -1.51 -3.20
N PHE A 50 -9.69 -2.15 -2.54
CA PHE A 50 -8.55 -2.76 -3.24
C PHE A 50 -9.01 -3.84 -4.23
N LEU A 51 -9.93 -4.69 -3.80
CA LEU A 51 -10.47 -5.74 -4.65
C LEU A 51 -11.24 -5.17 -5.85
N GLY A 52 -12.00 -4.10 -5.64
CA GLY A 52 -12.68 -3.35 -6.68
C GLY A 52 -11.70 -2.76 -7.69
N ILE A 53 -10.65 -2.07 -7.23
CA ILE A 53 -9.63 -1.47 -8.11
C ILE A 53 -8.95 -2.56 -8.94
N VAL A 54 -8.44 -3.62 -8.30
CA VAL A 54 -7.70 -4.68 -9.00
C VAL A 54 -8.57 -5.42 -10.02
N ARG A 55 -9.86 -5.63 -9.70
CA ARG A 55 -10.80 -6.34 -10.58
C ARG A 55 -11.43 -5.48 -11.65
N GLU A 56 -11.65 -4.19 -11.43
CA GLU A 56 -12.35 -3.33 -12.37
C GLU A 56 -11.39 -2.55 -13.28
N ASP A 57 -10.18 -2.23 -12.82
CA ASP A 57 -9.21 -1.50 -13.64
C ASP A 57 -8.81 -2.29 -14.90
N ARG A 58 -8.99 -1.66 -16.06
CA ARG A 58 -8.65 -2.23 -17.38
C ARG A 58 -7.15 -2.37 -17.59
N PHE A 59 -6.36 -1.54 -16.90
CA PHE A 59 -4.90 -1.55 -16.94
C PHE A 59 -4.28 -2.27 -15.73
N SER A 60 -5.11 -2.97 -14.95
CA SER A 60 -4.63 -3.86 -13.90
C SER A 60 -3.71 -4.91 -14.52
N PHE A 61 -2.53 -5.12 -13.94
CA PHE A 61 -1.57 -6.14 -14.39
C PHE A 61 -2.22 -7.52 -14.52
N LEU A 62 -3.19 -7.86 -13.67
CA LEU A 62 -3.91 -9.14 -13.75
C LEU A 62 -4.77 -9.29 -15.00
N LYS A 63 -5.26 -8.18 -15.58
CA LYS A 63 -6.05 -8.18 -16.82
C LYS A 63 -5.16 -8.03 -18.05
N THR A 64 -4.17 -7.14 -17.98
CA THR A 64 -3.29 -6.85 -19.11
C THR A 64 -2.34 -8.00 -19.39
N GLU A 65 -1.83 -8.67 -18.36
CA GLU A 65 -0.84 -9.73 -18.47
C GLU A 65 -1.13 -10.86 -17.46
N PRO A 66 -2.03 -11.82 -17.77
CA PRO A 66 -2.42 -12.87 -16.82
C PRO A 66 -1.28 -13.79 -16.38
N GLY A 67 -0.20 -13.88 -17.18
CA GLY A 67 1.01 -14.62 -16.87
C GLY A 67 2.05 -13.82 -16.08
N TRP A 68 1.78 -12.55 -15.77
CA TRP A 68 2.72 -11.65 -15.13
C TRP A 68 3.19 -12.22 -13.79
N ARG A 69 4.51 -12.19 -13.60
CA ARG A 69 5.14 -12.50 -12.32
C ARG A 69 5.93 -11.29 -11.88
N SER A 70 5.76 -10.94 -10.60
CA SER A 70 6.52 -9.89 -9.95
C SER A 70 7.97 -10.33 -9.77
N VAL A 71 8.80 -10.17 -10.80
CA VAL A 71 10.24 -10.46 -10.76
C VAL A 71 11.03 -9.18 -10.61
N LEU A 72 11.95 -9.16 -9.65
CA LEU A 72 12.90 -8.06 -9.49
C LEU A 72 14.29 -8.57 -9.88
N PRO A 73 14.98 -7.93 -10.85
CA PRO A 73 16.36 -8.26 -11.14
C PRO A 73 17.22 -8.02 -9.90
N THR A 74 17.61 -9.10 -9.23
CA THR A 74 18.37 -9.02 -7.98
C THR A 74 19.82 -8.67 -8.27
N LEU A 75 20.29 -7.57 -7.67
CA LEU A 75 21.71 -7.22 -7.57
C LEU A 75 22.38 -8.21 -6.59
N GLY A 76 22.68 -9.44 -7.03
CA GLY A 76 23.44 -10.40 -6.21
C GLY A 76 23.02 -11.87 -6.25
N GLY A 77 22.18 -12.31 -7.19
CA GLY A 77 21.89 -13.75 -7.38
C GLY A 77 20.88 -14.35 -6.38
N ALA A 78 20.19 -13.52 -5.60
CA ALA A 78 19.03 -13.95 -4.83
C ALA A 78 17.86 -14.29 -5.77
N ASP A 79 16.92 -15.13 -5.31
CA ASP A 79 15.73 -15.55 -6.06
C ASP A 79 14.93 -14.33 -6.55
N PRO A 80 14.86 -14.06 -7.88
CA PRO A 80 14.17 -12.90 -8.43
C PRO A 80 12.68 -12.85 -8.11
N SER A 81 12.09 -13.96 -7.66
CA SER A 81 10.69 -14.06 -7.26
C SER A 81 10.44 -13.74 -5.78
N LYS A 82 11.51 -13.58 -4.99
CA LYS A 82 11.44 -13.30 -3.55
C LYS A 82 12.21 -12.02 -3.24
N TRP A 83 11.48 -10.93 -3.21
CA TRP A 83 12.01 -9.60 -2.90
C TRP A 83 11.06 -8.85 -1.99
N GLY A 84 11.63 -7.99 -1.15
CA GLY A 84 10.90 -7.08 -0.27
C GLY A 84 11.02 -5.62 -0.70
N MET A 85 10.41 -4.73 0.10
CA MET A 85 10.49 -3.28 -0.13
C MET A 85 11.92 -2.74 -0.05
N ALA A 86 12.78 -3.34 0.77
CA ALA A 86 14.19 -2.95 0.86
C ALA A 86 14.95 -3.23 -0.46
N ASP A 87 14.68 -4.37 -1.10
CA ASP A 87 15.31 -4.74 -2.37
C ASP A 87 14.85 -3.83 -3.52
N LEU A 88 13.57 -3.42 -3.51
CA LEU A 88 13.06 -2.42 -4.44
C LEU A 88 13.78 -1.08 -4.30
N LEU A 89 14.01 -0.63 -3.07
CA LEU A 89 14.71 0.62 -2.81
C LEU A 89 16.17 0.53 -3.27
N ALA A 90 16.86 -0.57 -2.95
CA ALA A 90 18.23 -0.81 -3.40
C ALA A 90 18.34 -0.89 -4.93
N TYR A 91 17.34 -1.47 -5.60
CA TYR A 91 17.27 -1.50 -7.05
C TYR A 91 17.04 -0.10 -7.64
N ALA A 92 16.10 0.69 -7.11
CA ALA A 92 15.74 1.99 -7.67
C ALA A 92 16.79 3.09 -7.40
N VAL A 93 17.43 3.03 -6.24
CA VAL A 93 18.43 3.99 -5.76
C VAL A 93 19.67 3.24 -5.26
N PRO A 94 20.46 2.65 -6.17
CA PRO A 94 21.69 2.00 -5.79
C PRO A 94 22.68 3.02 -5.19
N ASP A 95 23.43 2.55 -4.19
CA ASP A 95 24.41 3.35 -3.41
C ASP A 95 25.58 3.87 -4.28
N ASP A 96 25.66 3.44 -5.54
CA ASP A 96 26.63 3.89 -6.55
C ASP A 96 26.22 5.20 -7.26
N GLY A 97 25.08 5.81 -6.87
CA GLY A 97 24.58 7.06 -7.41
C GLY A 97 23.92 6.94 -8.78
N ARG A 98 23.81 5.73 -9.36
CA ARG A 98 23.00 5.51 -10.56
C ARG A 98 21.52 5.57 -10.18
N ARG A 99 20.71 6.30 -10.92
CA ARG A 99 19.24 6.18 -10.81
C ARG A 99 18.76 5.23 -11.88
N VAL A 100 17.93 4.26 -11.51
CA VAL A 100 17.20 3.49 -12.52
C VAL A 100 16.33 4.45 -13.31
N ARG A 101 16.64 4.61 -14.59
CA ARG A 101 15.80 5.39 -15.50
C ARG A 101 14.58 4.54 -15.79
N ILE A 102 13.43 4.91 -15.25
CA ILE A 102 12.17 4.27 -15.62
C ILE A 102 11.93 4.60 -17.09
N PRO A 103 11.85 3.60 -17.99
CA PRO A 103 11.45 3.85 -19.37
C PRO A 103 10.09 4.52 -19.38
N ASP A 104 9.86 5.49 -20.27
CA ASP A 104 8.55 6.13 -20.39
C ASP A 104 7.46 5.06 -20.46
N ALA A 105 6.36 5.22 -19.72
CA ALA A 105 5.32 4.20 -19.60
C ALA A 105 4.73 3.78 -20.97
N GLN A 106 4.82 4.64 -21.99
CA GLN A 106 4.50 4.32 -23.38
C GLN A 106 5.59 3.57 -24.16
N ALA A 107 6.87 3.72 -23.80
CA ALA A 107 7.99 3.03 -24.46
C ALA A 107 8.12 1.58 -23.96
N ALA A 108 7.68 1.30 -22.73
CA ALA A 108 7.44 -0.05 -22.24
C ALA A 108 6.10 -0.59 -22.77
N ALA A 109 5.94 -0.64 -24.09
CA ALA A 109 4.95 -1.52 -24.69
C ALA A 109 5.31 -2.94 -24.24
N TRP A 110 4.53 -3.46 -23.29
CA TRP A 110 4.72 -4.82 -22.82
C TRP A 110 4.64 -5.76 -24.03
N PRO A 111 5.68 -6.56 -24.32
CA PRO A 111 5.60 -7.53 -25.41
C PRO A 111 4.48 -8.51 -25.05
N GLY A 112 3.42 -8.51 -25.87
CA GLY A 112 2.22 -9.32 -25.64
C GLY A 112 2.42 -10.82 -25.84
#